data_AF-Q11M67-F1
#
_entry.id   AF-Q11M67-F1
#
_cell.length_a   1.000
_cell.length_b   1.000
_cell.length_c   1.000
_cell.angle_alpha   90.00
_cell.angle_beta   90.00
_cell.angle_gamma   90.00
#
_symmetry.space_group_name_H-M   'P 1'
#
loop_
_entity.id
_entity.type
_entity.pdbx_description
1 polymer ?
#
loop_
_entity_poly.entity_id
_entity_poly.type
_entity_poly.pdbx_seq_one_letter_code
_entity_poly.pdbx_strand_id
1 'polypeptide(L)'
;MSTSFTLSAPPPAEPCPTGISGLQDRLVECLHQQESTIVGDIENALELSGPLMSLPKPLQEQFRRWAEQPQYQTPEMRRVLEAAKNKIIQIHNDNREYISNKVAYNADKIRLELSIKAIGKVISGVQQLLSSQ
;
A
#
# COMPACT_ATOMS: atom_id res chain seq x y z
N MET A 1 43.73 -3.16 -54.66
CA MET A 1 43.21 -2.38 -53.51
C MET A 1 42.36 -3.32 -52.68
N SER A 2 42.90 -3.82 -51.56
CA SER A 2 42.24 -4.80 -50.70
C SER A 2 41.62 -4.10 -49.50
N THR A 3 40.30 -4.13 -49.38
CA THR A 3 39.58 -3.66 -48.20
C THR A 3 39.42 -4.81 -47.21
N SER A 4 40.27 -4.83 -46.19
CA SER A 4 40.13 -5.72 -45.04
C SER A 4 38.89 -5.35 -44.23
N PHE A 5 37.99 -6.29 -44.05
CA PHE A 5 36.80 -6.16 -43.20
C PHE A 5 37.16 -6.66 -41.79
N THR A 6 37.41 -5.76 -40.85
CA THR A 6 37.57 -6.11 -39.43
C THR A 6 36.18 -6.24 -38.80
N LEU A 7 35.73 -7.49 -38.63
CA LEU A 7 34.58 -7.83 -37.80
C LEU A 7 34.95 -7.55 -36.34
N SER A 8 34.54 -6.38 -35.82
CA SER A 8 34.69 -6.07 -34.40
C SER A 8 33.71 -6.93 -33.61
N ALA A 9 34.24 -7.79 -32.75
CA ALA A 9 33.43 -8.56 -31.81
C ALA A 9 32.61 -7.60 -30.93
N PRO A 10 31.35 -7.92 -30.61
CA PRO A 10 30.56 -7.12 -29.69
C PRO A 10 31.24 -7.06 -28.31
N PRO A 11 31.11 -5.94 -27.58
CA PRO A 11 31.70 -5.78 -26.26
C PRO A 11 31.24 -6.91 -25.33
N PRO A 12 32.10 -7.36 -24.39
CA PRO A 12 31.69 -8.36 -23.42
C PRO A 12 30.48 -7.83 -22.66
N ALA A 13 29.37 -8.58 -22.72
CA ALA A 13 28.22 -8.33 -21.88
C ALA A 13 28.70 -8.26 -20.42
N GLU A 14 28.25 -7.23 -19.69
CA GLU A 14 28.49 -7.13 -18.25
C GLU A 14 28.20 -8.49 -17.61
N PRO A 15 29.04 -8.93 -16.65
CA PRO A 15 28.84 -10.22 -16.00
C PRO A 15 27.53 -10.17 -15.24
N CYS A 16 26.47 -10.64 -15.90
CA CYS A 16 25.21 -10.98 -15.28
C CYS A 16 25.58 -11.96 -14.16
N PRO A 17 25.33 -11.66 -12.87
CA PRO A 17 25.77 -12.51 -11.78
C PRO A 17 24.96 -13.80 -11.80
N THR A 18 25.42 -14.78 -12.58
CA THR A 18 24.85 -16.11 -12.67
C THR A 18 25.55 -16.99 -11.63
N GLY A 19 24.88 -17.14 -10.48
CA GLY A 19 25.32 -17.95 -9.34
C GLY A 19 24.39 -17.78 -8.14
N ILE A 20 24.56 -18.59 -7.09
CA ILE A 20 23.73 -18.54 -5.86
C ILE A 20 23.70 -17.12 -5.26
N SER A 21 24.80 -16.38 -5.37
CA SER A 21 24.91 -14.97 -4.95
C SER A 21 24.02 -14.02 -5.77
N GLY A 22 24.00 -14.11 -7.10
CA GLY A 22 23.11 -13.29 -7.92
C GLY A 22 21.63 -13.68 -7.82
N LEU A 23 21.35 -14.91 -7.39
CA LEU A 23 19.99 -15.38 -7.09
C LEU A 23 19.46 -14.75 -5.79
N GLN A 24 20.34 -14.56 -4.80
CA GLN A 24 20.01 -13.85 -3.56
C GLN A 24 19.66 -12.39 -3.84
N ASP A 25 20.49 -11.67 -4.60
CA ASP A 25 20.25 -10.25 -4.92
C ASP A 25 18.93 -10.05 -5.68
N ARG A 26 18.67 -10.89 -6.69
CA ARG A 26 17.40 -10.85 -7.47
C ARG A 26 16.18 -11.21 -6.63
N LEU A 27 16.32 -12.12 -5.66
CA LEU A 27 15.22 -12.46 -4.76
C LEU A 27 14.92 -11.31 -3.81
N VAL A 28 15.96 -10.68 -3.23
CA VAL A 28 15.82 -9.51 -2.36
C VAL A 28 15.17 -8.36 -3.13
N GLU A 29 15.62 -8.10 -4.35
CA GLU A 29 15.04 -7.06 -5.22
C GLU A 29 13.57 -7.33 -5.54
N CYS A 30 13.21 -8.57 -5.92
CA CYS A 30 11.83 -8.94 -6.22
C CYS A 30 10.92 -8.84 -4.99
N LEU A 31 11.39 -9.25 -3.81
CA LEU A 31 10.66 -9.10 -2.55
C LEU A 31 10.47 -7.64 -2.19
N HIS A 32 11.51 -6.81 -2.35
CA HIS A 32 11.43 -5.38 -2.08
C HIS A 32 10.46 -4.68 -3.03
N GLN A 33 10.44 -5.08 -4.30
CA GLN A 33 9.52 -4.55 -5.29
C GLN A 33 8.06 -4.95 -4.97
N GLN A 34 7.81 -6.20 -4.58
CA GLN A 34 6.47 -6.62 -4.15
C GLN A 34 6.03 -5.92 -2.86
N GLU A 35 6.94 -5.75 -1.90
CA GLU A 35 6.68 -5.00 -0.67
C GLU A 35 6.28 -3.56 -0.98
N SER A 36 7.06 -2.89 -1.85
CA SER A 36 6.77 -1.51 -2.27
C SER A 36 5.42 -1.39 -2.98
N THR A 37 5.03 -2.37 -3.80
CA THR A 37 3.71 -2.38 -4.45
C THR A 37 2.59 -2.52 -3.42
N ILE A 38 2.72 -3.45 -2.47
CA ILE A 38 1.70 -3.67 -1.43
C ILE A 38 1.57 -2.44 -0.53
N VAL A 39 2.69 -1.84 -0.12
CA VAL A 39 2.69 -0.61 0.68
C VAL A 39 2.05 0.53 -0.11
N GLY A 40 2.40 0.70 -1.39
CA GLY A 40 1.80 1.73 -2.24
C GLY A 40 0.29 1.55 -2.44
N ASP A 41 -0.19 0.32 -2.62
CA ASP A 41 -1.63 0.02 -2.72
C ASP A 41 -2.37 0.34 -1.41
N ILE A 42 -1.73 0.08 -0.27
CA ILE A 42 -2.27 0.39 1.07
C ILE A 42 -2.32 1.90 1.31
N GLU A 43 -1.25 2.62 0.96
CA GLU A 43 -1.20 4.09 1.05
C GLU A 43 -2.25 4.74 0.16
N ASN A 44 -2.40 4.27 -1.08
CA ASN A 44 -3.45 4.72 -2.01
C ASN A 44 -4.87 4.47 -1.45
N ALA A 45 -5.10 3.33 -0.81
CA ALA A 45 -6.40 3.03 -0.19
C ALA A 45 -6.70 3.94 1.02
N LEU A 46 -5.65 4.45 1.68
CA LEU A 46 -5.72 5.34 2.84
C LEU A 46 -5.60 6.83 2.49
N GLU A 47 -5.43 7.19 1.21
CA GLU A 47 -5.36 8.59 0.81
C GLU A 47 -6.60 9.38 1.27
N LEU A 48 -6.36 10.62 1.71
CA LEU A 48 -7.38 11.51 2.28
C LEU A 48 -8.54 11.83 1.32
N SER A 49 -8.31 11.71 0.02
CA SER A 49 -9.30 11.83 -1.07
C SER A 49 -10.07 10.54 -1.36
N GLY A 50 -9.67 9.43 -0.74
CA GLY A 50 -10.29 8.13 -0.93
C GLY A 50 -11.74 8.09 -0.46
N PRO A 51 -12.59 7.25 -1.06
CA PRO A 51 -13.98 7.09 -0.66
C PRO A 51 -14.14 6.63 0.80
N LEU A 52 -13.09 6.05 1.40
CA LEU A 52 -13.04 5.64 2.82
C LEU A 52 -12.73 6.80 3.78
N MET A 53 -12.03 7.85 3.31
CA MET A 53 -11.53 8.94 4.15
C MET A 53 -12.44 10.19 4.12
N SER A 54 -13.34 10.27 3.15
CA SER A 54 -14.33 11.35 3.02
C SER A 54 -15.62 11.07 3.81
N LEU A 55 -16.34 12.14 4.18
CA LEU A 55 -17.66 12.01 4.81
C LEU A 55 -18.64 11.36 3.83
N PRO A 56 -19.42 10.34 4.23
CA PRO A 56 -20.34 9.67 3.34
C PRO A 56 -21.37 10.65 2.74
N LYS A 57 -21.62 10.54 1.43
CA LYS A 57 -22.61 11.39 0.73
C LYS A 57 -23.99 11.43 1.39
N PRO A 58 -24.56 10.31 1.90
CA PRO A 58 -25.85 10.34 2.59
C PRO A 58 -25.84 11.24 3.84
N LEU A 59 -24.69 11.32 4.51
CA LEU A 59 -24.50 12.08 5.74
C LEU A 59 -24.39 13.58 5.43
N GLN A 60 -23.65 13.93 4.37
CA GLN A 60 -23.61 15.30 3.84
C GLN A 60 -25.00 15.79 3.41
N GLU A 61 -25.75 14.93 2.72
CA GLU A 61 -27.11 15.22 2.28
C GLU A 61 -28.08 15.39 3.47
N GLN A 62 -27.91 14.60 4.53
CA GLN A 62 -28.69 14.76 5.75
C GLN A 62 -28.40 16.08 6.46
N PHE A 63 -27.13 16.49 6.54
CA PHE A 63 -26.77 17.80 7.09
C PHE A 63 -27.37 18.95 6.26
N ARG A 64 -27.38 18.82 4.92
CA ARG A 64 -28.03 19.78 4.03
C ARG A 64 -29.53 19.87 4.31
N ARG A 65 -30.22 18.73 4.40
CA ARG A 65 -31.66 18.67 4.71
C ARG A 65 -31.99 19.32 6.05
N TRP A 66 -31.16 19.09 7.07
CA TRP A 66 -31.36 19.75 8.36
C TRP A 66 -31.14 21.27 8.29
N ALA A 67 -30.20 21.76 7.49
CA ALA A 67 -30.01 23.19 7.30
C ALA A 67 -31.20 23.87 6.58
N GLU A 68 -31.89 23.14 5.71
CA GLU A 68 -33.00 23.66 4.90
C GLU A 68 -34.37 23.61 5.63
N GLN A 69 -34.50 22.82 6.69
CA GLN A 69 -35.78 22.65 7.39
C GLN A 69 -36.10 23.84 8.32
N PRO A 70 -37.29 24.46 8.20
CA PRO A 70 -37.68 25.64 8.98
C PRO A 70 -37.62 25.43 10.50
N GLN A 71 -37.95 24.22 10.96
CA GLN A 71 -37.95 23.83 12.37
C GLN A 71 -36.56 23.86 13.04
N TYR A 72 -35.49 23.85 12.24
CA TYR A 72 -34.11 23.90 12.73
C TYR A 72 -33.46 25.29 12.57
N GLN A 73 -34.23 26.31 12.15
CA GLN A 73 -33.72 27.68 11.99
C GLN A 73 -33.78 28.51 13.27
N THR A 74 -34.41 28.00 14.34
CA THR A 74 -34.39 28.69 15.64
C THR A 74 -32.96 28.69 16.21
N PRO A 75 -32.55 29.74 16.95
CA PRO A 75 -31.17 29.85 17.46
C PRO A 75 -30.76 28.69 18.37
N GLU A 76 -31.68 28.22 19.22
CA GLU A 76 -31.45 27.09 20.13
C GLU A 76 -31.26 25.79 19.36
N MET A 77 -32.15 25.52 18.40
CA MET A 77 -32.11 24.30 17.63
C MET A 77 -30.91 24.25 16.68
N ARG A 78 -30.49 25.40 16.13
CA ARG A 78 -29.26 25.50 15.33
C ARG A 78 -28.01 25.16 16.15
N ARG A 79 -27.95 25.56 17.43
CA ARG A 79 -26.82 25.20 18.32
C ARG A 79 -26.78 23.70 18.61
N VAL A 80 -27.94 23.09 18.87
CA VAL A 80 -28.05 21.64 19.08
C VAL A 80 -27.62 20.88 17.83
N LEU A 81 -28.06 21.35 16.65
CA LEU A 81 -27.74 20.72 15.38
C LEU A 81 -26.25 20.83 15.02
N GLU A 82 -25.63 21.98 15.27
CA GLU A 82 -24.18 22.14 15.11
C GLU A 82 -23.39 21.26 16.08
N ALA A 83 -23.81 21.16 17.35
CA ALA A 83 -23.18 20.25 18.31
C ALA A 83 -23.29 18.79 17.86
N ALA A 84 -24.46 18.38 17.35
CA ALA A 84 -24.66 17.03 16.80
C ALA A 84 -23.81 16.78 15.55
N LYS A 85 -23.77 17.74 14.61
CA LYS A 85 -22.92 17.68 13.40
C LYS A 85 -21.46 17.49 13.76
N ASN A 86 -20.95 18.32 14.67
CA ASN A 86 -19.56 18.25 15.14
C ASN A 86 -19.27 16.91 15.81
N LYS A 87 -20.22 16.37 16.59
CA LYS A 87 -20.04 15.06 17.23
C LYS A 87 -19.99 13.93 16.22
N ILE A 88 -20.84 13.96 15.19
CA ILE A 88 -20.84 12.95 14.13
C ILE A 88 -19.54 13.02 13.32
N ILE A 89 -19.07 14.22 12.98
CA ILE A 89 -17.78 14.42 12.30
C ILE A 89 -16.64 13.89 13.17
N GLN A 90 -16.66 14.14 14.48
CA GLN A 90 -15.66 13.64 15.41
C GLN A 90 -15.62 12.10 15.38
N ILE A 91 -16.77 11.43 15.57
CA ILE A 91 -16.84 9.96 15.55
C ILE A 91 -16.35 9.40 14.21
N HIS A 92 -16.69 10.06 13.10
CA HIS A 92 -16.21 9.66 11.78
C HIS A 92 -14.69 9.74 11.68
N ASN A 93 -14.09 10.81 12.19
CA ASN A 93 -12.64 10.99 12.21
C ASN A 93 -11.95 9.99 13.14
N ASP A 94 -12.50 9.73 14.33
CA ASP A 94 -11.98 8.74 15.28
C ASP A 94 -11.98 7.33 14.66
N ASN A 95 -13.08 6.96 13.98
CA ASN A 95 -13.17 5.71 13.23
C ASN A 95 -12.16 5.65 12.08
N ARG A 96 -11.93 6.77 11.40
CA ARG A 96 -10.94 6.88 10.32
C ARG A 96 -9.54 6.59 10.84
N GLU A 97 -9.17 7.18 11.97
CA GLU A 97 -7.90 6.95 12.65
C GLU A 97 -7.77 5.48 13.09
N TYR A 98 -8.82 4.90 13.67
CA TYR A 98 -8.85 3.48 14.03
C TYR A 98 -8.61 2.56 12.82
N ILE A 99 -9.28 2.82 11.69
CA ILE A 99 -9.10 2.04 10.46
C ILE A 99 -7.67 2.19 9.94
N SER A 100 -7.14 3.42 9.87
CA SER A 100 -5.77 3.68 9.44
C SER A 100 -4.75 2.89 10.29
N ASN A 101 -4.90 2.92 11.61
CA ASN A 101 -4.04 2.18 12.53
C ASN A 101 -4.15 0.65 12.34
N LYS A 102 -5.36 0.12 12.10
CA LYS A 102 -5.56 -1.31 11.83
C LYS A 102 -4.97 -1.74 10.49
N VAL A 103 -5.10 -0.91 9.46
CA VAL A 103 -4.53 -1.20 8.14
C VAL A 103 -3.01 -1.18 8.21
N ALA A 104 -2.40 -0.20 8.89
CA ALA A 104 -0.95 -0.16 9.11
C ALA A 104 -0.45 -1.41 9.86
N TYR A 105 -1.11 -1.77 10.96
CA TYR A 105 -0.77 -3.00 11.70
C TYR A 105 -0.89 -4.26 10.84
N ASN A 106 -1.91 -4.35 9.99
CA ASN A 106 -2.08 -5.48 9.08
C ASN A 106 -1.01 -5.51 7.98
N ALA A 107 -0.58 -4.34 7.49
CA ALA A 107 0.50 -4.22 6.52
C ALA A 107 1.81 -4.80 7.08
N ASP A 108 2.15 -4.42 8.32
CA ASP A 108 3.33 -4.93 9.03
C ASP A 108 3.25 -6.46 9.22
N LYS A 109 2.07 -6.96 9.57
CA LYS A 109 1.85 -8.41 9.70
C LYS A 109 2.05 -9.15 8.37
N ILE A 110 1.50 -8.62 7.27
CA ILE A 110 1.68 -9.19 5.93
C ILE A 110 3.16 -9.20 5.54
N ARG A 111 3.87 -8.10 5.81
CA ARG A 111 5.32 -7.98 5.57
C ARG A 111 6.10 -9.07 6.31
N LEU A 112 5.76 -9.32 7.58
CA LEU A 112 6.38 -10.37 8.38
C LEU A 112 6.08 -11.77 7.81
N GLU A 113 4.82 -12.06 7.47
CA GLU A 113 4.44 -13.35 6.89
C GLU A 113 5.11 -13.62 5.54
N LEU A 114 5.20 -12.61 4.67
CA LEU A 114 5.91 -12.70 3.39
C LEU A 114 7.41 -12.95 3.61
N SER A 115 8.02 -12.27 4.58
CA SER A 115 9.43 -12.48 4.94
C SER A 115 9.69 -13.90 5.43
N ILE A 116 8.82 -14.45 6.28
CA ILE A 116 8.91 -15.84 6.77
C ILE A 116 8.76 -16.83 5.60
N LYS A 117 7.78 -16.61 4.70
CA LYS A 117 7.59 -17.47 3.52
C LYS A 117 8.78 -17.41 2.57
N ALA A 118 9.37 -16.23 2.38
CA ALA A 118 10.57 -16.06 1.56
C ALA A 118 11.75 -16.85 2.14
N ILE A 119 12.02 -16.71 3.46
CA ILE A 119 13.05 -17.49 4.16
C ILE A 119 12.81 -18.99 3.99
N GLY A 120 11.56 -19.44 4.17
CA GLY A 120 11.20 -20.85 3.99
C GLY A 120 11.49 -21.36 2.57
N LYS A 121 11.15 -20.58 1.53
CA LYS A 121 11.46 -20.95 0.14
C LYS A 121 12.96 -20.99 -0.14
N VAL A 122 13.73 -20.06 0.42
CA VAL A 122 15.20 -20.05 0.29
C VAL A 122 15.81 -21.30 0.92
N ILE A 123 15.42 -21.63 2.16
CA ILE A 123 15.91 -22.83 2.86
C ILE A 123 15.57 -24.09 2.06
N SER A 124 14.33 -24.21 1.57
CA SER A 124 13.92 -25.36 0.75
C SER A 124 14.71 -25.44 -0.57
N GLY A 125 14.98 -24.30 -1.22
CA GLY A 125 15.80 -24.25 -2.43
C GLY A 125 17.26 -24.66 -2.19
N VAL A 126 17.85 -24.21 -1.08
CA VAL A 126 19.20 -24.61 -0.66
C VAL A 126 19.24 -26.11 -0.34
N GLN A 127 18.24 -26.64 0.37
CA GLN A 127 18.15 -28.09 0.65
C GLN A 127 18.01 -28.91 -0.63
N GLN A 128 17.22 -28.48 -1.61
CA GLN A 128 17.13 -29.14 -2.92
C GLN A 128 18.47 -29.12 -3.66
N LEU A 129 19.19 -27.99 -3.66
CA LEU A 129 20.53 -27.89 -4.25
C LEU A 129 21.54 -28.82 -3.58
N LEU A 130 21.50 -28.94 -2.25
CA LEU A 130 22.40 -29.82 -1.49
C LEU A 130 22.05 -31.30 -1.62
N SER A 131 20.79 -31.65 -1.88
CA SER A 131 20.33 -33.04 -2.06
C SER A 131 20.39 -33.53 -3.51
N SER A 132 20.69 -32.63 -4.45
CA SER A 132 20.90 -32.94 -5.88
C SER A 132 22.39 -33.03 -6.27
N GLN A 133 23.29 -32.86 -5.30
CA GLN A 133 24.71 -33.25 -5.39
C GLN A 133 24.92 -34.63 -4.77
#